data_AF-A0A1M5Q8Q1-F1
#
_entry.id   AF-A0A1M5Q8Q1-F1
#
_cell.length_a   1.000
_cell.length_b   1.000
_cell.length_c   1.000
_cell.angle_alpha   90.00
_cell.angle_beta   90.00
_cell.angle_gamma   90.00
#
_symmetry.space_group_name_H-M   'P 1'
#
loop_
_entity.id
_entity.type
_entity.pdbx_description
1 polymer ?
#
loop_
_entity_poly.entity_id
_entity_poly.type
_entity_poly.pdbx_seq_one_letter_code
_entity_poly.pdbx_strand_id
1 'polypeptide(L)'
;MKHDPKAVIANLQIPTFIVQGERDIQVPADEATILHEAAPNSELLLLEKMNHILKDAPKDREGNMGTYTNSKLPLADGLIEEIVDFLMKNGFLS
;
A
#
# COMPACT_ATOMS: atom_id res chain seq x y z
N MET A 1 -14.18 -1.84 16.41
CA MET A 1 -12.70 -1.77 16.44
C MET A 1 -12.28 -1.13 17.74
N LYS A 2 -11.22 -1.61 18.40
CA LYS A 2 -10.81 -1.15 19.74
C LYS A 2 -9.93 0.11 19.72
N HIS A 3 -9.38 0.49 18.55
CA HIS A 3 -8.53 1.64 18.36
C HIS A 3 -8.87 2.34 17.03
N ASP A 4 -8.70 3.66 16.95
CA ASP A 4 -8.77 4.45 15.72
C ASP A 4 -7.37 4.47 15.06
N PRO A 5 -7.18 3.85 13.89
CA PRO A 5 -5.89 3.83 13.20
C PRO A 5 -5.28 5.22 12.98
N LYS A 6 -6.11 6.25 12.72
CA LYS A 6 -5.63 7.63 12.54
C LYS A 6 -5.00 8.18 13.81
N ALA A 7 -5.64 7.92 14.96
CA ALA A 7 -5.11 8.35 16.24
C ALA A 7 -3.80 7.61 16.58
N VAL A 8 -3.68 6.34 16.21
CA VAL A 8 -2.46 5.56 16.46
C VAL A 8 -1.30 6.07 15.58
N ILE A 9 -1.52 6.20 14.27
CA ILE A 9 -0.46 6.58 13.33
C ILE A 9 0.04 8.01 13.56
N ALA A 10 -0.84 8.94 13.95
CA ALA A 10 -0.48 10.34 14.27
C ALA A 10 0.53 10.48 15.43
N ASN A 11 0.62 9.46 16.30
CA ASN A 11 1.55 9.48 17.43
C ASN A 11 2.93 8.86 17.10
N LEU A 12 3.12 8.31 15.89
CA LEU A 12 4.39 7.71 15.49
C LEU A 12 5.42 8.79 15.14
N GLN A 13 6.62 8.64 15.69
CA GLN A 13 7.79 9.50 15.41
C GLN A 13 8.87 8.78 14.59
N ILE A 14 8.51 7.66 13.98
CA ILE A 14 9.40 6.82 13.18
C ILE A 14 9.08 6.99 11.68
N PRO A 15 10.04 6.75 10.78
CA PRO A 15 9.76 6.68 9.35
C PRO A 15 8.61 5.72 9.08
N THR A 16 7.62 6.18 8.32
CA THR A 16 6.40 5.43 8.03
C THR A 16 6.15 5.48 6.53
N PHE A 17 5.93 4.31 5.92
CA PHE A 17 5.60 4.20 4.51
C PHE A 17 4.24 3.51 4.37
N ILE A 18 3.31 4.18 3.72
CA ILE A 18 1.94 3.72 3.47
C ILE A 18 1.86 3.33 2.01
N VAL A 19 1.49 2.09 1.74
CA VAL A 19 1.38 1.56 0.37
C VAL A 19 -0.01 0.99 0.18
N GLN A 20 -0.70 1.41 -0.88
CA GLN A 20 -2.05 0.94 -1.19
C GLN A 20 -2.24 0.79 -2.71
N GLY A 21 -3.01 -0.23 -3.09
CA GLY A 21 -3.39 -0.44 -4.48
C GLY A 21 -4.74 0.21 -4.81
N GLU A 22 -4.86 0.90 -5.95
CA GLU A 22 -6.12 1.51 -6.36
C GLU A 22 -7.16 0.50 -6.88
N ARG A 23 -6.72 -0.73 -7.18
CA ARG A 23 -7.59 -1.85 -7.58
C ARG A 23 -7.86 -2.79 -6.42
N ASP A 24 -7.59 -2.38 -5.19
CA ASP A 24 -8.03 -3.11 -4.01
C ASP A 24 -9.56 -3.04 -3.89
N ILE A 25 -10.20 -4.21 -4.01
CA ILE A 25 -11.66 -4.35 -3.92
C ILE A 25 -12.15 -4.51 -2.48
N GLN A 26 -11.24 -4.70 -1.53
CA GLN A 26 -11.52 -4.91 -0.11
C GLN A 26 -11.38 -3.61 0.68
N VAL A 27 -10.37 -2.79 0.35
CA VAL A 27 -10.06 -1.53 1.04
C VAL A 27 -9.88 -0.40 0.02
N PRO A 28 -10.66 0.69 0.12
CA PRO A 28 -10.51 1.84 -0.77
C PRO A 28 -9.16 2.56 -0.61
N ALA A 29 -8.62 3.11 -1.69
CA ALA A 29 -7.38 3.91 -1.66
C ALA A 29 -7.47 5.15 -0.76
N ASP A 30 -8.66 5.74 -0.62
CA ASP A 30 -8.88 6.92 0.23
C ASP A 30 -8.52 6.68 1.70
N GLU A 31 -8.62 5.44 2.20
CA GLU A 31 -8.20 5.11 3.57
C GLU A 31 -6.70 5.32 3.77
N ALA A 32 -5.88 5.04 2.75
CA ALA A 32 -4.44 5.28 2.78
C ALA A 32 -4.12 6.78 2.78
N THR A 33 -4.85 7.56 1.98
CA THR A 33 -4.75 9.04 1.97
C THR A 33 -5.10 9.62 3.33
N ILE A 34 -6.19 9.15 3.94
CA ILE A 34 -6.62 9.57 5.28
C ILE A 34 -5.57 9.26 6.35
N LEU A 35 -4.90 8.11 6.27
CA LEU A 35 -3.81 7.76 7.19
C LEU A 35 -2.57 8.64 6.97
N HIS A 36 -2.23 8.93 5.72
CA HIS A 36 -1.12 9.81 5.37
C HIS A 36 -1.34 11.24 5.90
N GLU A 37 -2.56 11.78 5.73
CA GLU A 37 -2.95 13.08 6.28
C GLU A 37 -2.85 13.12 7.82
N ALA A 38 -3.17 12.01 8.50
CA ALA A 38 -3.05 11.91 9.95
C ALA A 38 -1.60 11.78 10.44
N ALA A 39 -0.67 11.35 9.59
CA ALA A 39 0.76 11.25 9.89
C ALA A 39 1.59 11.99 8.82
N PRO A 40 1.72 13.32 8.90
CA PRO A 40 2.37 14.14 7.86
C PRO A 40 3.84 13.81 7.57
N ASN A 41 4.51 13.07 8.45
CA ASN A 41 5.89 12.58 8.26
C ASN A 41 5.95 11.23 7.51
N SER A 42 4.80 10.66 7.14
CA SER A 42 4.74 9.43 6.35
C SER A 42 4.96 9.69 4.87
N GLU A 43 5.43 8.67 4.15
CA GLU A 43 5.43 8.63 2.69
C GLU A 43 4.23 7.79 2.23
N LEU A 44 3.62 8.15 1.09
CA LEU A 44 2.46 7.46 0.51
C LEU A 44 2.76 7.03 -0.91
N LEU A 45 2.53 5.74 -1.19
CA LEU A 45 2.57 5.16 -2.54
C LEU A 45 1.19 4.59 -2.89
N LEU A 46 0.60 5.11 -3.97
CA LEU A 46 -0.61 4.56 -4.59
C LEU A 46 -0.25 3.86 -5.91
N LEU A 47 -0.49 2.56 -5.98
CA LEU A 47 -0.23 1.75 -7.17
C LEU A 47 -1.54 1.53 -7.95
N GLU A 48 -1.66 2.19 -9.10
CA GLU A 48 -2.88 2.24 -9.93
C GLU A 48 -3.43 0.86 -10.32
N LYS A 49 -2.55 -0.13 -10.47
CA LYS A 49 -2.90 -1.48 -10.94
C LYS A 49 -2.96 -2.52 -9.83
N MET A 50 -2.43 -2.21 -8.65
CA MET A 50 -2.26 -3.18 -7.59
C MET A 50 -3.60 -3.43 -6.87
N ASN A 51 -3.85 -4.68 -6.48
CA ASN A 51 -4.96 -5.05 -5.61
C ASN A 51 -4.48 -5.51 -4.22
N HIS A 52 -5.39 -6.02 -3.41
CA HIS A 52 -5.15 -6.43 -2.03
C HIS A 52 -4.03 -7.48 -1.86
N ILE A 53 -3.81 -8.34 -2.87
CA ILE A 53 -2.77 -9.38 -2.80
C ILE A 53 -1.43 -8.91 -3.34
N LEU A 54 -1.24 -7.60 -3.49
CA LEU A 54 -0.01 -6.93 -3.91
C LEU A 54 0.41 -7.26 -5.36
N LYS A 55 -0.57 -7.59 -6.21
CA LYS A 55 -0.35 -7.92 -7.62
C LYS A 55 -1.12 -6.96 -8.52
N ASP A 56 -0.61 -6.79 -9.72
CA ASP A 56 -1.35 -6.14 -10.79
C ASP A 56 -2.63 -6.92 -11.11
N ALA A 57 -3.74 -6.19 -11.16
CA ALA A 57 -5.06 -6.74 -11.41
C ALA A 57 -5.79 -5.96 -12.49
N PRO A 58 -6.61 -6.59 -13.33
CA PRO A 58 -7.52 -5.86 -14.23
C PRO A 58 -8.44 -4.89 -13.49
N LYS A 59 -8.94 -3.87 -14.21
CA LYS A 59 -9.91 -2.91 -13.65
C LYS A 59 -11.30 -3.53 -13.48
N ASP A 60 -11.66 -4.50 -14.32
CA ASP A 60 -12.91 -5.23 -14.16
C ASP A 60 -12.86 -6.15 -12.94
N ARG A 61 -13.99 -6.25 -12.24
CA ARG A 61 -14.04 -6.94 -10.94
C ARG A 61 -13.78 -8.44 -11.07
N GLU A 62 -14.27 -9.08 -12.12
CA GLU A 62 -14.14 -10.52 -12.33
C GLU A 62 -12.69 -10.93 -12.59
N GLY A 63 -12.02 -10.22 -13.50
CA GLY A 63 -10.60 -10.38 -13.80
C GLY A 63 -9.72 -10.05 -12.60
N ASN A 64 -10.06 -9.03 -11.82
CA ASN A 64 -9.37 -8.72 -10.56
C ASN A 64 -9.47 -9.88 -9.56
N MET A 65 -10.69 -10.39 -9.31
CA MET A 65 -10.89 -11.57 -8.46
C MET A 65 -10.15 -12.80 -8.99
N GLY A 66 -10.04 -12.95 -10.31
CA GLY A 66 -9.25 -14.02 -10.93
C GLY A 66 -7.76 -14.01 -10.57
N THR A 67 -7.20 -12.87 -10.16
CA THR A 67 -5.79 -12.81 -9.73
C THR A 67 -5.54 -13.51 -8.39
N TYR A 68 -6.55 -13.60 -7.51
CA TYR A 68 -6.43 -14.14 -6.14
C TYR A 68 -6.07 -15.63 -6.12
N THR A 69 -6.43 -16.35 -7.17
CA THR A 69 -6.14 -17.79 -7.31
C THR A 69 -4.92 -18.06 -8.18
N ASN A 70 -4.32 -17.02 -8.78
CA ASN A 70 -3.16 -17.16 -9.67
C ASN A 70 -1.85 -16.85 -8.94
N SER A 71 -1.22 -17.89 -8.40
CA SER A 71 0.06 -17.79 -7.70
C SER A 71 1.23 -17.38 -8.60
N LYS A 72 1.12 -17.51 -9.93
CA LYS A 72 2.23 -17.23 -10.88
C LYS A 72 2.39 -15.76 -11.23
N LEU A 73 1.40 -14.93 -10.94
CA LEU A 73 1.50 -13.49 -11.18
C LEU A 73 2.61 -12.90 -10.30
N PRO A 74 3.47 -12.02 -10.86
CA PRO A 74 4.46 -11.31 -10.07
C PRO A 74 3.79 -10.32 -9.11
N LEU A 75 4.59 -9.72 -8.24
CA LEU A 75 4.17 -8.55 -7.49
C LEU A 75 3.93 -7.38 -8.45
N ALA A 76 3.12 -6.40 -8.02
CA ALA A 76 2.84 -5.21 -8.80
C ALA A 76 4.13 -4.47 -9.18
N ASP A 77 4.17 -3.95 -10.41
CA ASP A 77 5.30 -3.20 -10.91
C ASP A 77 5.57 -1.98 -10.01
N GLY A 78 6.85 -1.73 -9.70
CA GLY A 78 7.27 -0.64 -8.81
C GLY A 78 7.15 -0.92 -7.31
N LEU A 79 6.38 -1.92 -6.86
CA LEU A 79 6.19 -2.16 -5.42
C LEU A 79 7.51 -2.42 -4.68
N ILE A 80 8.33 -3.33 -5.20
CA ILE A 80 9.59 -3.70 -4.55
C ILE A 80 10.62 -2.58 -4.63
N GLU A 81 10.69 -1.89 -5.78
CA GLU A 81 11.61 -0.76 -6.00
C GLU A 81 11.36 0.34 -4.96
N GLU A 82 10.11 0.78 -4.82
CA GLU A 82 9.73 1.84 -3.88
C GLU A 82 9.94 1.45 -2.41
N ILE A 83 9.69 0.19 -2.05
CA ILE A 83 10.00 -0.32 -0.70
C ILE A 83 11.50 -0.26 -0.44
N VAL A 84 12.32 -0.72 -1.39
CA VAL A 84 13.78 -0.71 -1.25
C VAL A 84 14.30 0.72 -1.15
N ASP A 85 13.77 1.64 -1.96
CA ASP A 85 14.13 3.06 -1.93
C ASP A 85 13.76 3.71 -0.60
N PHE A 86 12.55 3.47 -0.07
CA PHE A 86 12.17 3.93 1.26
C PHE A 86 13.15 3.42 2.33
N LEU A 87 13.51 2.14 2.27
CA LEU A 87 14.42 1.53 3.23
C LEU A 87 15.84 2.10 3.13
N MET A 88 16.38 2.29 1.93
CA MET A 88 17.70 2.90 1.71
C MET A 88 17.74 4.35 2.19
N LYS A 89 16.74 5.16 1.81
CA LYS A 89 16.62 6.58 2.19
C LYS A 89 16.61 6.78 3.71
N ASN A 90 16.02 5.83 4.44
CA ASN A 90 15.92 5.87 5.89
C ASN A 90 17.00 5.06 6.62
N GLY A 91 18.02 4.55 5.90
CA GLY A 91 19.18 3.88 6.49
C GLY A 91 18.90 2.49 7.06
N PHE A 92 17.83 1.82 6.62
CA PHE A 92 17.50 0.46 7.03
C PHE A 92 18.26 -0.61 6.23
N LEU A 93 18.72 -0.25 5.02
CA LEU A 93 19.54 -1.08 4.16
C LEU A 93 20.89 -0.40 3.93
N SER A 94 21.95 -1.20 3.94
CA SER A 94 23.35 -0.80 3.79
C SER A 94 23.99 -1.50 2.61
#